data_AF-A0A673I903-F1
#
_entry.id   AF-A0A673I903-F1
#
_cell.length_a   1.000
_cell.length_b   1.000
_cell.length_c   1.000
_cell.angle_alpha   90.00
_cell.angle_beta   90.00
_cell.angle_gamma   90.00
#
_symmetry.space_group_name_H-M   'P 1'
#
loop_
_entity.id
_entity.type
_entity.pdbx_description
1 polymer ?
#
loop_
_entity_poly.entity_id
_entity_poly.type
_entity_poly.pdbx_seq_one_letter_code
_entity_poly.pdbx_strand_id
1 'polypeptide(L)'
;CFEWSDQHQHQHQERCVLLGSCVCVCVFGQMLYPLLPGVLDSHAFSDSGQLQVSSQVRRVLDVCSQSLRLLRAFDVHPDISAQLFSYLFFFINALLFNLLMERGSGGAFYCWSRGVQVRANLDLLMDWAHGAGLADLAHTYLLKLSSAVNLLATPKENLLQVLLLQQELVWSSEIINRKYYSLKDKASRTQRLSHGHR
;
A
#
# COMPACT_ATOMS: atom_id res chain seq x y z
N CYS A 1 46.46 -3.04 -8.21
CA CYS A 1 46.24 -3.23 -6.75
C CYS A 1 44.96 -2.58 -6.22
N PHE A 2 44.52 -1.42 -6.73
CA PHE A 2 43.27 -0.79 -6.27
C PHE A 2 42.00 -1.51 -6.79
N GLU A 3 41.96 -1.89 -8.08
CA GLU A 3 40.79 -2.59 -8.67
C GLU A 3 40.51 -3.99 -8.09
N TRP A 4 41.54 -4.72 -7.66
CA TRP A 4 41.39 -6.07 -7.09
C TRP A 4 40.80 -6.06 -5.67
N SER A 5 40.96 -4.95 -4.93
CA SER A 5 40.37 -4.77 -3.60
C SER A 5 38.90 -4.36 -3.70
N ASP A 6 38.54 -3.52 -4.69
CA ASP A 6 37.17 -3.09 -4.93
C ASP A 6 36.25 -4.26 -5.36
N GLN A 7 36.74 -5.15 -6.23
CA GLN A 7 35.96 -6.28 -6.73
C GLN A 7 35.67 -7.34 -5.65
N HIS A 8 36.61 -7.55 -4.73
CA HIS A 8 36.42 -8.42 -3.58
C HIS A 8 35.51 -7.77 -2.52
N GLN A 9 35.60 -6.45 -2.33
CA GLN A 9 34.69 -5.69 -1.45
C GLN A 9 33.25 -5.75 -1.98
N HIS A 10 33.05 -5.58 -3.30
CA HIS A 10 31.74 -5.66 -3.96
C HIS A 10 31.12 -7.06 -3.83
N GLN A 11 31.90 -8.12 -4.05
CA GLN A 11 31.41 -9.50 -3.87
C GLN A 11 31.11 -9.86 -2.42
N HIS A 12 31.89 -9.37 -1.45
CA HIS A 12 31.57 -9.53 -0.03
C HIS A 12 30.33 -8.72 0.36
N GLN A 13 30.17 -7.52 -0.18
CA GLN A 13 28.97 -6.69 -0.01
C GLN A 13 27.74 -7.43 -0.54
N GLU A 14 27.76 -7.94 -1.76
CA GLU A 14 26.66 -8.68 -2.38
C GLU A 14 26.29 -9.96 -1.61
N ARG A 15 27.29 -10.70 -1.11
CA ARG A 15 27.06 -11.90 -0.29
C ARG A 15 26.53 -11.55 1.09
N CYS A 16 27.03 -10.50 1.74
CA CYS A 16 26.50 -9.98 2.99
C CYS A 16 25.11 -9.35 2.83
N VAL A 17 24.79 -8.79 1.66
CA VAL A 17 23.47 -8.27 1.31
C VAL A 17 22.50 -9.43 1.11
N LEU A 18 22.86 -10.49 0.38
CA LEU A 18 22.00 -11.66 0.17
C LEU A 18 21.82 -12.50 1.46
N LEU A 19 22.91 -12.79 2.18
CA LEU A 19 22.86 -13.52 3.46
C LEU A 19 22.23 -12.66 4.55
N GLY A 20 22.53 -11.36 4.57
CA GLY A 20 21.90 -10.38 5.44
C GLY A 20 20.40 -10.35 5.18
N SER A 21 19.97 -9.94 3.98
CA SER A 21 18.54 -9.87 3.58
C SER A 21 17.76 -11.15 3.84
N CYS A 22 18.29 -12.33 3.51
CA CYS A 22 17.61 -13.59 3.83
C CYS A 22 17.52 -13.85 5.35
N VAL A 23 18.59 -13.60 6.11
CA VAL A 23 18.57 -13.79 7.57
C VAL A 23 17.65 -12.78 8.24
N CYS A 24 17.68 -11.50 7.86
CA CYS A 24 16.76 -10.54 8.43
C CYS A 24 15.33 -10.75 7.93
N VAL A 25 15.06 -11.16 6.69
CA VAL A 25 13.70 -11.57 6.27
C VAL A 25 13.20 -12.78 7.07
N CYS A 26 14.04 -13.77 7.33
CA CYS A 26 13.69 -14.93 8.16
C CYS A 26 13.45 -14.55 9.63
N VAL A 27 14.31 -13.71 10.21
CA VAL A 27 14.20 -13.23 11.60
C VAL A 27 13.01 -12.29 11.75
N PHE A 28 12.82 -11.36 10.82
CA PHE A 28 11.64 -10.51 10.77
C PHE A 28 10.39 -11.35 10.60
N GLY A 29 10.37 -12.31 9.68
CA GLY A 29 9.27 -13.27 9.52
C GLY A 29 8.94 -13.98 10.83
N GLN A 30 9.94 -14.53 11.54
CA GLN A 30 9.73 -15.19 12.84
C GLN A 30 9.22 -14.24 13.93
N MET A 31 9.65 -12.98 13.95
CA MET A 31 9.25 -11.98 14.93
C MET A 31 7.88 -11.35 14.62
N LEU A 32 7.55 -11.21 13.34
CA LEU A 32 6.34 -10.54 12.84
C LEU A 32 5.17 -11.51 12.74
N TYR A 33 5.40 -12.77 12.33
CA TYR A 33 4.33 -13.75 12.14
C TYR A 33 3.41 -13.94 13.37
N PRO A 34 3.91 -13.93 14.62
CA PRO A 34 3.06 -13.98 15.81
C PRO A 34 2.34 -12.65 16.12
N LEU A 35 2.87 -11.51 15.68
CA LEU A 35 2.39 -10.17 16.04
C LEU A 35 1.39 -9.60 15.03
N LEU A 36 1.52 -9.94 13.75
CA LEU A 36 0.68 -9.41 12.67
C LEU A 36 -0.80 -9.78 12.77
N PRO A 37 -1.22 -10.97 13.22
CA PRO A 37 -2.63 -11.26 13.44
C PRO A 37 -3.26 -10.24 14.40
N GLY A 38 -2.51 -9.81 15.41
CA GLY A 38 -2.96 -8.81 16.37
C GLY A 38 -3.08 -7.38 15.80
N VAL A 39 -2.42 -7.07 14.67
CA VAL A 39 -2.65 -5.82 13.91
C VAL A 39 -4.07 -5.79 13.32
N LEU A 40 -4.62 -6.96 12.98
CA LEU A 40 -5.98 -7.11 12.46
C LEU A 40 -7.02 -7.35 13.55
N ASP A 41 -6.65 -8.01 14.65
CA ASP A 41 -7.55 -8.43 15.73
C ASP A 41 -7.77 -7.39 16.83
N SER A 42 -7.16 -6.22 16.70
CA SER A 42 -7.35 -5.14 17.68
C SER A 42 -8.78 -4.57 17.64
N HIS A 43 -9.33 -4.27 18.81
CA HIS A 43 -10.63 -3.61 18.93
C HIS A 43 -10.52 -2.15 18.51
N ALA A 44 -11.41 -1.74 17.62
CA ALA A 44 -11.43 -0.41 17.02
C ALA A 44 -11.61 0.71 18.05
N PHE A 45 -12.38 0.44 19.10
CA PHE A 45 -12.77 1.42 20.09
C PHE A 45 -12.59 0.83 21.48
N SER A 46 -12.12 1.66 22.40
CA SER A 46 -12.16 1.37 23.84
C SER A 46 -13.58 1.56 24.38
N ASP A 47 -13.84 1.13 25.60
CA ASP A 47 -15.11 1.39 26.31
C ASP A 47 -15.46 2.89 26.39
N SER A 48 -14.47 3.77 26.20
CA SER A 48 -14.64 5.23 26.11
C SER A 48 -14.92 5.77 24.70
N GLY A 49 -15.07 4.91 23.69
CA GLY A 49 -15.31 5.30 22.30
C GLY A 49 -14.10 5.88 21.57
N GLN A 50 -12.91 5.90 22.19
CA GLN A 50 -11.68 6.35 21.55
C GLN A 50 -11.05 5.23 20.72
N LEU A 51 -10.50 5.62 19.56
CA LEU A 51 -9.75 4.75 18.67
C LEU A 51 -8.51 4.20 19.39
N GLN A 52 -8.41 2.88 19.54
CA GLN A 52 -7.31 2.26 20.27
C GLN A 52 -6.23 1.79 19.31
N VAL A 53 -5.07 2.44 19.33
CA VAL A 53 -3.91 1.97 18.58
C VAL A 53 -3.45 0.63 19.13
N SER A 54 -3.37 -0.38 18.27
CA SER A 54 -2.90 -1.72 18.64
C SER A 54 -1.52 -1.66 19.29
N SER A 55 -1.36 -2.30 20.45
CA SER A 55 -0.05 -2.54 21.05
C SER A 55 0.87 -3.36 20.13
N GLN A 56 0.29 -4.11 19.20
CA GLN A 56 1.03 -4.94 18.25
C GLN A 56 1.66 -4.11 17.15
N VAL A 57 0.96 -3.10 16.61
CA VAL A 57 1.56 -2.15 15.66
C VAL A 57 2.74 -1.43 16.31
N ARG A 58 2.60 -0.98 17.56
CA ARG A 58 3.72 -0.36 18.29
C ARG A 58 4.94 -1.27 18.36
N ARG A 59 4.75 -2.57 18.66
CA ARG A 59 5.86 -3.53 18.63
C ARG A 59 6.49 -3.69 17.24
N VAL A 60 5.68 -3.72 16.18
CA VAL A 60 6.19 -3.73 14.80
C VAL A 60 7.06 -2.49 14.53
N LEU A 61 6.58 -1.31 14.92
CA LEU A 61 7.32 -0.05 14.80
C LEU A 61 8.63 -0.04 15.61
N ASP A 62 8.61 -0.62 16.82
CA ASP A 62 9.81 -0.72 17.66
C ASP A 62 10.87 -1.59 16.99
N VAL A 63 10.49 -2.76 16.46
CA VAL A 63 11.42 -3.63 15.72
C VAL A 63 11.95 -2.91 14.49
N CYS A 64 11.09 -2.30 13.67
CA CYS A 64 11.49 -1.52 12.51
C CYS A 64 12.48 -0.40 12.88
N SER A 65 12.22 0.33 13.97
CA SER A 65 13.07 1.41 14.47
C SER A 65 14.42 0.89 14.95
N GLN A 66 14.44 -0.22 15.69
CA GLN A 66 15.68 -0.83 16.18
C GLN A 66 16.53 -1.34 15.02
N SER A 67 15.93 -2.01 14.04
CA SER A 67 16.65 -2.47 12.85
C SER A 67 17.22 -1.32 12.05
N LEU A 68 16.47 -0.24 11.83
CA LEU A 68 16.98 0.95 11.13
C LEU A 68 18.14 1.60 11.90
N ARG A 69 18.05 1.69 13.23
CA ARG A 69 19.14 2.21 14.07
C ARG A 69 20.40 1.36 13.96
N LEU A 70 20.27 0.03 13.95
CA LEU A 70 21.41 -0.86 13.77
C LEU A 70 22.06 -0.69 12.39
N LEU A 71 21.27 -0.65 11.32
CA LEU A 71 21.79 -0.42 9.96
C LEU A 71 22.59 0.89 9.87
N ARG A 72 22.08 1.96 10.50
CA ARG A 72 22.79 3.25 10.59
C ARG A 72 24.05 3.16 11.47
N ALA A 73 24.00 2.43 12.58
CA ALA A 73 25.15 2.26 13.47
C ALA A 73 26.31 1.47 12.82
N PHE A 74 25.99 0.55 11.90
CA PHE A 74 26.96 -0.20 11.12
C PHE A 74 27.36 0.47 9.79
N ASP A 75 26.93 1.71 9.56
CA ASP A 75 27.20 2.48 8.34
C ASP A 75 26.85 1.72 7.04
N VAL A 76 25.74 0.96 7.09
CA VAL A 76 25.26 0.19 5.95
C VAL A 76 24.81 1.14 4.84
N HIS A 77 25.25 0.88 3.61
CA HIS A 77 24.89 1.69 2.45
C HIS A 77 23.37 1.92 2.37
N PRO A 78 22.90 3.15 2.07
CA PRO A 78 21.47 3.48 2.05
C PRO A 78 20.68 2.58 1.10
N ASP A 79 21.24 2.20 -0.05
CA ASP A 79 20.56 1.30 -1.00
C ASP A 79 20.29 -0.09 -0.44
N ILE A 80 21.22 -0.62 0.38
CA ILE A 80 21.05 -1.91 1.04
C ILE A 80 19.96 -1.81 2.10
N SER A 81 19.96 -0.71 2.86
CA SER A 81 18.93 -0.42 3.86
C SER A 81 17.55 -0.27 3.21
N ALA A 82 17.46 0.47 2.10
CA ALA A 82 16.25 0.65 1.31
C ALA A 82 15.74 -0.68 0.75
N GLN A 83 16.64 -1.53 0.24
CA GLN A 83 16.29 -2.84 -0.28
C GLN A 83 15.72 -3.74 0.84
N LEU A 84 16.33 -3.73 2.03
CA LEU A 84 15.83 -4.49 3.17
C LEU A 84 14.42 -4.03 3.59
N PHE A 85 14.20 -2.72 3.72
CA PHE A 85 12.89 -2.19 4.07
C PHE A 85 11.83 -2.42 2.99
N SER A 86 12.23 -2.44 1.72
CA SER A 86 11.35 -2.86 0.60
C SER A 86 10.83 -4.28 0.81
N TYR A 87 11.71 -5.24 1.12
CA TYR A 87 11.30 -6.62 1.41
C TYR A 87 10.41 -6.72 2.65
N LEU A 88 10.72 -5.94 3.69
CA LEU A 88 9.93 -5.91 4.92
C LEU A 88 8.50 -5.41 4.67
N PHE A 89 8.35 -4.29 3.97
CA PHE A 89 7.03 -3.74 3.62
C PHE A 89 6.25 -4.69 2.70
N PHE A 90 6.92 -5.31 1.73
CA PHE A 90 6.29 -6.34 0.89
C PHE A 90 5.78 -7.52 1.72
N PHE A 91 6.58 -8.00 2.68
CA PHE A 91 6.20 -9.09 3.57
C PHE A 91 5.01 -8.73 4.47
N ILE A 92 5.04 -7.55 5.09
CA ILE A 92 3.92 -7.02 5.90
C ILE A 92 2.64 -6.95 5.05
N ASN A 93 2.73 -6.40 3.84
CA ASN A 93 1.61 -6.33 2.91
C ASN A 93 1.06 -7.73 2.58
N ALA A 94 1.92 -8.67 2.16
CA ALA A 94 1.50 -10.00 1.77
C ALA A 94 0.86 -10.76 2.94
N LEU A 95 1.47 -10.72 4.13
CA LEU A 95 0.97 -11.44 5.29
C LEU A 95 -0.35 -10.85 5.79
N LEU A 96 -0.44 -9.54 6.00
CA LEU A 96 -1.67 -8.90 6.46
C LEU A 96 -2.79 -9.02 5.44
N PHE A 97 -2.49 -8.93 4.15
CA PHE A 97 -3.49 -9.11 3.10
C PHE A 97 -4.02 -10.56 3.09
N ASN A 98 -3.14 -11.55 3.17
CA ASN A 98 -3.55 -12.95 3.21
C ASN A 98 -4.40 -13.24 4.46
N LEU A 99 -3.97 -12.78 5.63
CA LEU A 99 -4.74 -12.89 6.88
C LEU A 99 -6.11 -12.20 6.77
N LEU A 100 -6.16 -11.00 6.17
CA LEU A 100 -7.40 -10.27 5.94
C LEU A 100 -8.38 -11.11 5.11
N MET A 101 -7.88 -11.71 4.02
CA MET A 101 -8.66 -12.58 3.13
C MET A 101 -9.15 -13.85 3.81
N GLU A 102 -8.28 -14.54 4.57
CA GLU A 102 -8.62 -15.75 5.31
C GLU A 102 -9.73 -15.49 6.34
N ARG A 103 -9.62 -14.39 7.12
CA ARG A 103 -10.60 -14.03 8.16
C ARG A 103 -11.95 -13.63 7.58
N GLY A 104 -11.93 -13.02 6.39
CA GLY A 104 -13.13 -12.65 5.64
C GLY A 104 -13.97 -13.79 5.11
N SER A 105 -13.35 -14.97 4.90
CA SER A 105 -14.04 -16.14 4.34
C SER A 105 -15.21 -16.63 5.20
N GLY A 106 -15.22 -16.33 6.50
CA GLY A 106 -16.30 -16.63 7.46
C GLY A 106 -17.41 -15.58 7.55
N GLY A 107 -17.40 -14.53 6.72
CA GLY A 107 -18.51 -13.57 6.55
C GLY A 107 -18.70 -12.48 7.62
N ALA A 108 -18.28 -12.71 8.88
CA ALA A 108 -18.51 -11.77 9.98
C ALA A 108 -17.38 -10.74 10.22
N PHE A 109 -16.24 -10.89 9.54
CA PHE A 109 -15.03 -10.11 9.84
C PHE A 109 -14.99 -8.72 9.18
N TYR A 110 -15.60 -8.56 8.00
CA TYR A 110 -15.55 -7.33 7.21
C TYR A 110 -16.59 -6.31 7.68
N CYS A 111 -16.32 -5.64 8.78
CA CYS A 111 -17.09 -4.51 9.27
C CYS A 111 -16.29 -3.19 9.20
N TRP A 112 -17.02 -2.08 9.06
CA TRP A 112 -16.43 -0.74 8.91
C TRP A 112 -15.49 -0.38 10.06
N SER A 113 -15.90 -0.64 11.30
CA SER A 113 -15.08 -0.37 12.49
C SER A 113 -13.73 -1.09 12.44
N ARG A 114 -13.69 -2.32 11.94
CA ARG A 114 -12.44 -3.07 11.76
C ARG A 114 -11.60 -2.48 10.62
N GLY A 115 -12.23 -2.08 9.52
CA GLY A 115 -11.56 -1.35 8.44
C GLY A 115 -10.86 -0.08 8.93
N VAL A 116 -11.57 0.74 9.72
CA VAL A 116 -11.03 1.96 10.34
C VAL A 116 -9.87 1.67 11.28
N GLN A 117 -9.97 0.62 12.09
CA GLN A 117 -8.89 0.24 13.01
C GLN A 117 -7.62 -0.21 12.27
N VAL A 118 -7.78 -1.08 11.27
CA VAL A 118 -6.65 -1.54 10.45
C VAL A 118 -6.07 -0.36 9.67
N ARG A 119 -6.90 0.60 9.26
CA ARG A 119 -6.44 1.83 8.59
C ARG A 119 -5.55 2.66 9.49
N ALA A 120 -5.99 2.95 10.71
CA ALA A 120 -5.20 3.73 11.66
C ALA A 120 -3.88 3.03 12.05
N ASN A 121 -3.93 1.71 12.20
CA ASN A 121 -2.75 0.88 12.39
C ASN A 121 -1.76 1.00 11.22
N LEU A 122 -2.25 1.02 9.98
CA LEU A 122 -1.43 1.18 8.79
C LEU A 122 -0.90 2.60 8.63
N ASP A 123 -1.69 3.62 8.99
CA ASP A 123 -1.27 5.02 8.95
C ASP A 123 -0.09 5.27 9.89
N LEU A 124 -0.08 4.69 11.09
CA LEU A 124 1.09 4.75 11.98
C LEU A 124 2.36 4.13 11.37
N LEU A 125 2.22 3.04 10.62
CA LEU A 125 3.35 2.43 9.91
C LEU A 125 3.88 3.34 8.80
N MET A 126 2.97 3.97 8.05
CA MET A 126 3.34 4.90 6.97
C MET A 126 3.92 6.20 7.51
N ASP A 127 3.38 6.76 8.59
CA ASP A 127 3.89 7.95 9.26
C ASP A 127 5.28 7.72 9.84
N TRP A 128 5.49 6.56 10.47
CA TRP A 128 6.82 6.15 10.92
C TRP A 128 7.80 6.03 9.74
N ALA A 129 7.38 5.38 8.64
CA ALA A 129 8.22 5.23 7.46
C ALA A 129 8.55 6.60 6.84
N HIS A 130 7.61 7.54 6.84
CA HIS A 130 7.84 8.91 6.41
C HIS A 130 8.90 9.60 7.26
N GLY A 131 8.76 9.57 8.60
CA GLY A 131 9.77 10.12 9.51
C GLY A 131 11.14 9.44 9.42
N ALA A 132 11.18 8.19 8.96
CA ALA A 132 12.40 7.43 8.72
C ALA A 132 13.09 7.73 7.37
N GLY A 133 12.42 8.46 6.46
CA GLY A 133 12.91 8.71 5.09
C GLY A 133 12.63 7.56 4.11
N LEU A 134 11.63 6.72 4.40
CA LEU A 134 11.27 5.51 3.63
C LEU A 134 9.85 5.59 3.05
N ALA A 135 9.29 6.81 2.92
CA ALA A 135 7.90 7.05 2.50
C ALA A 135 7.57 6.39 1.15
N ASP A 136 8.41 6.60 0.13
CA ASP A 136 8.15 6.10 -1.22
C ASP A 136 8.11 4.56 -1.27
N LEU A 137 8.98 3.91 -0.50
CA LEU A 137 8.99 2.45 -0.37
C LEU A 137 7.72 1.96 0.33
N ALA A 138 7.34 2.57 1.45
CA ALA A 138 6.12 2.22 2.17
C ALA A 138 4.88 2.37 1.27
N HIS A 139 4.75 3.48 0.56
CA HIS A 139 3.66 3.70 -0.39
C HIS A 139 3.65 2.66 -1.51
N THR A 140 4.80 2.33 -2.08
CA THR A 140 4.92 1.37 -3.18
C THR A 140 4.53 -0.04 -2.75
N TYR A 141 5.07 -0.52 -1.63
CA TYR A 141 4.94 -1.93 -1.22
C TYR A 141 3.68 -2.22 -0.38
N LEU A 142 3.10 -1.22 0.30
CA LEU A 142 1.88 -1.38 1.10
C LEU A 142 0.59 -1.04 0.32
N LEU A 143 0.69 -0.67 -0.96
CA LEU A 143 -0.43 -0.17 -1.77
C LEU A 143 -1.64 -1.12 -1.79
N LYS A 144 -1.42 -2.42 -1.93
CA LYS A 144 -2.50 -3.41 -2.01
C LYS A 144 -3.29 -3.47 -0.70
N LEU A 145 -2.60 -3.62 0.43
CA LEU A 145 -3.22 -3.62 1.75
C LEU A 145 -3.92 -2.28 2.03
N SER A 146 -3.27 -1.16 1.74
CA SER A 146 -3.84 0.19 1.89
C SER A 146 -5.15 0.35 1.12
N SER A 147 -5.20 -0.14 -0.12
CA SER A 147 -6.40 -0.09 -0.96
C SER A 147 -7.53 -0.98 -0.41
N ALA A 148 -7.21 -2.21 0.02
CA ALA A 148 -8.20 -3.13 0.59
C ALA A 148 -8.78 -2.59 1.90
N VAL A 149 -7.94 -2.02 2.76
CA VAL A 149 -8.35 -1.46 4.04
C VAL A 149 -9.12 -0.16 3.85
N ASN A 150 -8.74 0.71 2.90
CA ASN A 150 -9.53 1.89 2.53
C ASN A 150 -10.94 1.52 2.09
N LEU A 151 -11.08 0.46 1.31
CA LEU A 151 -12.39 -0.05 0.91
C LEU A 151 -13.22 -0.47 2.12
N LEU A 152 -12.63 -1.19 3.07
CA LEU A 152 -13.30 -1.61 4.31
C LEU A 152 -13.63 -0.44 5.24
N ALA A 153 -12.79 0.59 5.27
CA ALA A 153 -12.99 1.80 6.07
C ALA A 153 -13.94 2.83 5.43
N THR A 154 -14.41 2.58 4.20
CA THR A 154 -15.39 3.44 3.53
C THR A 154 -16.81 3.00 3.93
N PRO A 155 -17.66 3.89 4.46
CA PRO A 155 -19.07 3.58 4.72
C PRO A 155 -19.77 3.12 3.43
N LYS A 156 -20.70 2.17 3.53
CA LYS A 156 -21.43 1.64 2.36
C LYS A 156 -22.17 2.75 1.59
N GLU A 157 -22.64 3.76 2.31
CA GLU A 157 -23.35 4.93 1.78
C GLU A 157 -22.43 5.77 0.88
N ASN A 158 -21.17 5.94 1.28
CA ASN A 158 -20.16 6.65 0.49
C ASN A 158 -19.68 5.82 -0.71
N LEU A 159 -19.63 4.48 -0.58
CA LEU A 159 -19.33 3.58 -1.70
C LEU A 159 -20.39 3.65 -2.80
N LEU A 160 -21.67 3.66 -2.41
CA LEU A 160 -22.76 3.88 -3.35
C LEU A 160 -22.68 5.26 -3.99
N GLN A 161 -22.36 6.30 -3.21
CA GLN A 161 -22.20 7.65 -3.75
C GLN A 161 -21.04 7.76 -4.74
N VAL A 162 -19.88 7.16 -4.46
CA VAL A 162 -18.72 7.13 -5.38
C VAL A 162 -19.03 6.31 -6.64
N LEU A 163 -19.71 5.17 -6.52
CA LEU A 163 -20.17 4.37 -7.66
C LEU A 163 -21.18 5.14 -8.53
N LEU A 164 -22.13 5.84 -7.90
CA LEU A 164 -23.12 6.67 -8.60
C LEU A 164 -22.46 7.86 -9.30
N LEU A 165 -21.49 8.52 -8.66
CA LEU A 165 -20.73 9.62 -9.25
C LEU A 165 -19.84 9.15 -10.42
N GLN A 166 -19.21 7.99 -10.31
CA GLN A 166 -18.47 7.41 -11.43
C GLN A 166 -19.39 7.02 -12.58
N GLN A 167 -20.58 6.48 -12.30
CA GLN A 167 -21.58 6.24 -13.33
C GLN A 167 -22.00 7.56 -14.00
N GLU A 168 -22.35 8.60 -13.23
CA GLU A 168 -22.75 9.90 -13.77
C GLU A 168 -21.67 10.54 -14.66
N LEU A 169 -20.40 10.43 -14.29
CA LEU A 169 -19.28 10.93 -15.11
C LEU A 169 -19.12 10.13 -16.42
N VAL A 170 -19.28 8.80 -16.36
CA VAL A 170 -19.25 7.92 -17.54
C VAL A 170 -20.43 8.23 -18.47
N TRP A 171 -21.65 8.28 -17.93
CA TRP A 171 -22.87 8.64 -18.67
C TRP A 171 -22.77 10.04 -19.28
N SER A 172 -22.23 11.00 -18.54
CA SER A 172 -22.00 12.37 -19.04
C SER A 172 -21.02 12.39 -20.22
N SER A 173 -19.92 11.64 -20.12
CA SER A 173 -18.93 11.53 -21.21
C SER A 173 -19.54 10.89 -22.46
N GLU A 174 -20.41 9.89 -22.30
CA GLU A 174 -21.04 9.17 -23.41
C GLU A 174 -22.12 10.01 -24.11
N ILE A 175 -22.90 10.78 -23.34
CA ILE A 175 -23.86 11.76 -23.89
C ILE A 175 -23.13 12.87 -24.66
N ILE A 176 -22.03 13.39 -24.12
CA ILE A 176 -21.20 14.40 -24.79
C ILE A 176 -20.63 13.82 -26.09
N ASN A 177 -20.09 12.60 -26.07
CA ASN A 177 -19.57 11.93 -27.26
C ASN A 177 -20.67 11.70 -28.31
N ARG A 178 -21.85 11.21 -27.92
CA ARG A 178 -22.98 11.01 -28.85
C ARG A 178 -23.43 12.33 -29.49
N LYS A 179 -23.50 13.42 -28.72
CA LYS A 179 -23.79 14.75 -29.26
C LYS A 179 -22.71 15.22 -30.24
N TYR A 180 -21.44 15.04 -29.89
CA TYR A 180 -20.32 15.39 -30.75
C TYR A 180 -20.35 14.64 -32.10
N TYR A 181 -20.51 13.32 -32.09
CA TYR A 181 -20.62 12.53 -33.32
C TYR A 181 -21.88 12.86 -34.13
N SER A 182 -23.01 13.13 -33.48
CA SER A 182 -24.23 13.57 -34.16
C SER A 182 -24.05 14.93 -34.86
N LEU A 183 -23.38 15.88 -34.21
CA LEU A 183 -23.06 17.18 -34.79
C LEU A 183 -22.06 17.05 -35.94
N LYS A 184 -21.06 16.18 -35.81
CA LYS A 184 -20.08 15.89 -36.86
C LYS A 184 -20.74 15.26 -38.09
N ASP A 185 -21.70 14.35 -37.90
CA ASP A 185 -22.45 13.76 -39.01
C ASP A 185 -23.35 14.79 -39.71
N LYS A 186 -24.05 15.64 -38.94
CA LYS A 186 -24.84 16.74 -39.49
C LYS A 186 -23.98 17.71 -40.32
N ALA A 187 -22.84 18.15 -39.80
CA ALA A 187 -21.91 19.02 -40.51
C ALA A 187 -21.41 18.37 -41.82
N SER A 188 -21.10 17.08 -41.79
CA SER A 188 -20.64 16.31 -42.96
C SER A 188 -21.72 16.14 -44.04
N ARG A 189 -23.00 16.13 -43.67
CA ARG A 189 -24.13 16.13 -44.62
C ARG A 189 -24.35 17.51 -45.23
N THR A 190 -24.29 18.57 -44.43
CA THR A 190 -24.42 19.96 -44.91
C THR A 190 -23.31 20.33 -45.90
N GLN A 191 -22.08 19.87 -45.66
CA GLN A 191 -20.94 20.11 -46.55
C GLN A 191 -21.08 19.39 -47.91
N ARG A 192 -21.62 18.16 -47.92
CA ARG A 192 -21.93 17.42 -49.16
C ARG A 192 -23.03 18.08 -49.98
N LEU A 193 -24.07 18.63 -49.34
CA LEU A 193 -25.14 19.36 -50.03
C LEU A 193 -24.65 20.69 -50.63
N SER A 194 -23.65 21.33 -50.02
CA SER A 194 -23.04 22.57 -50.54
C SER A 194 -22.09 22.37 -51.73
N HIS A 195 -21.49 21.17 -51.88
CA HIS A 195 -20.62 20.83 -53.01
C HIS A 195 -21.37 20.21 -54.21
N GLY A 196 -22.62 19.77 -54.03
CA GLY A 196 -23.46 19.25 -55.11
C GLY A 196 -24.26 20.30 -55.89
N HIS A 197 -24.10 21.59 -55.55
CA HIS A 197 -24.81 22.72 -56.16
C HIS A 197 -23.88 23.73 -56.86
N ARG A 198 -22.67 23.32 -57.25
CA ARG A 198 -21.74 24.14 -58.02
C ARG A 198 -21.40 23.46 -59.35
#